data_AF-A0A1C6M6X0-F1
#
_entry.id   AF-A0A1C6M6X0-F1
#
_cell.length_a   1.000
_cell.length_b   1.000
_cell.length_c   1.000
_cell.angle_alpha   90.00
_cell.angle_beta   90.00
_cell.angle_gamma   90.00
#
_symmetry.space_group_name_H-M   'P 1'
#
loop_
_entity.id
_entity.type
_entity.pdbx_description
1 polymer ?
#
loop_
_entity_poly.entity_id
_entity_poly.type
_entity_poly.pdbx_seq_one_letter_code
_entity_poly.pdbx_strand_id
1 'polypeptide(L)'
;MAALLAAPLGVLGMLSTPLGKRLGWAWLQQPGRRLYQHLMRSAEERKAARDAAIRERLAAEEKALDDAAAAGDESEIGDTVQRPFHLLPAPYSTPLEVVSMSGFKFEEAAAEMENAARTYEPENSMEILSMVENLPHALTSVANTFRILAERSDSEFPLEKDIAGAFDEIYGALMRAVDASADLGDLFRVVHDHDIARHEDPRNGPEAEKGWNV
;
A
#
# COMPACT_ATOMS: atom_id res chain seq x y z
N MET A 1 -18.85 -2.99 1.60
CA MET A 1 -20.32 -3.00 1.79
C MET A 1 -21.02 -1.64 1.58
N ALA A 2 -20.36 -0.49 1.68
CA ALA A 2 -21.00 0.82 1.44
C ALA A 2 -21.40 1.10 -0.03
N ALA A 3 -20.63 0.60 -0.99
CA ALA A 3 -20.92 0.78 -2.43
C ALA A 3 -22.20 0.05 -2.89
N LEU A 4 -22.54 -1.08 -2.25
CA LEU A 4 -23.73 -1.89 -2.59
C LEU A 4 -25.05 -1.22 -2.19
N LEU A 5 -25.05 -0.31 -1.21
CA LEU A 5 -26.23 0.45 -0.78
C LEU A 5 -26.40 1.79 -1.50
N ALA A 6 -25.35 2.32 -2.13
CA ALA A 6 -25.40 3.59 -2.86
C ALA A 6 -26.17 3.47 -4.19
N ALA A 7 -26.02 2.34 -4.89
CA ALA A 7 -26.68 2.09 -6.17
C ALA A 7 -28.24 2.14 -6.09
N PRO A 8 -28.92 1.43 -5.15
CA PRO A 8 -30.38 1.50 -5.07
C PRO A 8 -30.89 2.88 -4.65
N LEU A 9 -30.19 3.59 -3.76
CA LEU A 9 -30.58 4.94 -3.32
C LEU A 9 -30.42 6.00 -4.43
N GLY A 10 -29.42 5.83 -5.30
CA GLY A 10 -29.22 6.68 -6.49
C GLY A 10 -30.37 6.52 -7.50
N VAL A 11 -30.76 5.28 -7.80
CA VAL A 11 -31.88 4.98 -8.72
C VAL A 11 -33.21 5.50 -8.15
N LEU A 12 -33.44 5.31 -6.85
CA LEU A 12 -34.65 5.80 -6.17
C LEU A 12 -34.70 7.33 -6.12
N GLY A 13 -33.56 8.00 -5.97
CA GLY A 13 -33.42 9.46 -6.10
C GLY A 13 -33.73 9.97 -7.51
N MET A 14 -33.36 9.20 -8.55
CA MET A 14 -33.58 9.57 -9.96
C MET A 14 -35.06 9.50 -10.36
N LEU A 15 -35.83 8.57 -9.77
CA LEU A 15 -37.28 8.43 -9.98
C LEU A 15 -38.11 9.37 -9.10
N SER A 16 -37.74 9.54 -7.83
CA SER A 16 -38.49 10.34 -6.86
C SER A 16 -38.37 11.85 -7.07
N THR A 17 -37.21 12.33 -7.53
CA THR A 17 -36.96 13.77 -7.71
C THR A 17 -37.84 14.43 -8.80
N PRO A 18 -38.04 13.85 -10.01
CA PRO A 18 -38.95 14.43 -11.00
C PRO A 18 -40.42 14.37 -10.55
N LEU A 19 -40.83 13.30 -9.86
CA LEU A 19 -42.17 13.17 -9.27
C LEU A 19 -42.43 14.21 -8.16
N GLY A 20 -41.45 14.42 -7.27
CA GLY A 20 -41.52 15.42 -6.20
C GLY A 20 -41.49 16.87 -6.72
N LYS A 21 -40.85 17.14 -7.86
CA LYS A 21 -40.93 18.46 -8.53
C LYS A 21 -42.30 18.72 -9.15
N ARG A 22 -42.96 17.69 -9.69
CA ARG A 22 -44.27 17.81 -10.34
C ARG A 22 -45.43 17.93 -9.34
N LEU A 23 -45.29 17.36 -8.15
CA LEU A 23 -46.30 17.40 -7.07
C LEU A 23 -46.03 18.48 -6.00
N GLY A 24 -44.95 19.26 -6.13
CA GLY A 24 -44.59 20.32 -5.16
C GLY A 24 -44.15 19.80 -3.79
N TRP A 25 -43.84 18.51 -3.66
CA TRP A 25 -43.50 17.88 -2.39
C TRP A 25 -41.99 17.84 -2.16
N ALA A 26 -41.49 18.85 -1.45
CA ALA A 26 -40.06 19.03 -1.15
C ALA A 26 -39.44 17.90 -0.32
N TRP A 27 -40.24 17.05 0.33
CA TRP A 27 -39.75 15.93 1.14
C TRP A 27 -39.39 14.68 0.30
N LEU A 28 -39.93 14.56 -0.91
CA LEU A 28 -39.63 13.49 -1.87
C LEU A 28 -38.42 13.81 -2.76
N GLN A 29 -37.93 15.05 -2.71
CA GLN A 29 -36.79 15.48 -3.51
C GLN A 29 -35.49 15.12 -2.79
N GLN A 30 -34.61 14.39 -3.49
CA GLN A 30 -33.26 14.03 -3.02
C GLN A 30 -33.18 13.28 -1.66
N PRO A 31 -33.93 12.19 -1.45
CA PRO A 31 -33.92 11.45 -0.18
C PRO A 31 -32.52 10.90 0.18
N GLY A 32 -31.74 10.46 -0.83
CA GLY A 32 -30.39 9.95 -0.62
C GLY A 32 -29.40 11.01 -0.09
N ARG A 33 -29.51 12.27 -0.55
CA ARG A 33 -28.62 13.36 -0.08
C ARG A 33 -28.89 13.71 1.37
N ARG A 34 -30.16 13.70 1.79
CA ARG A 34 -30.55 13.98 3.18
C ARG A 34 -30.09 12.87 4.12
N LEU A 35 -30.24 11.61 3.72
CA LEU A 35 -29.74 10.47 4.49
C LEU A 35 -28.22 10.51 4.62
N TYR A 36 -27.51 10.80 3.52
CA TYR A 36 -26.06 10.96 3.53
C TYR A 36 -25.60 12.09 4.47
N GLN A 37 -26.25 13.26 4.41
CA GLN A 37 -25.96 14.37 5.32
C GLN A 37 -26.21 13.99 6.78
N HIS A 38 -27.26 13.24 7.06
CA HIS A 38 -27.56 12.78 8.43
C HIS A 38 -26.49 11.79 8.94
N LEU A 39 -26.04 10.86 8.09
CA LEU A 39 -24.98 9.92 8.44
C LEU A 39 -23.63 10.62 8.62
N MET A 40 -23.26 11.54 7.72
CA MET A 40 -22.01 12.28 7.77
C MET A 40 -21.91 13.19 8.98
N ARG A 41 -23.03 13.77 9.44
CA ARG A 41 -23.06 14.60 10.65
C ARG A 41 -22.53 13.86 11.88
N SER A 42 -22.87 12.58 12.04
CA SER A 42 -22.35 11.76 13.15
C SER A 42 -20.84 11.51 13.07
N ALA A 43 -20.29 11.45 11.86
CA ALA A 43 -18.85 11.28 11.65
C ALA A 43 -18.09 12.60 11.90
N GLU A 44 -18.65 13.73 11.49
CA GLU A 44 -18.12 15.07 11.78
C GLU A 44 -18.10 15.36 13.28
N GLU A 45 -19.18 15.03 14.00
CA GLU A 45 -19.25 15.18 15.46
C GLU A 45 -18.17 14.34 16.18
N ARG A 46 -17.91 13.10 15.74
CA ARG A 46 -16.84 12.25 16.29
C ARG A 46 -15.44 12.78 15.98
N LYS A 47 -15.21 13.26 14.76
CA LYS A 47 -13.94 13.87 14.37
C LYS A 47 -13.68 15.13 15.20
N ALA A 48 -14.68 16.00 15.33
CA ALA A 48 -14.58 17.22 16.13
C ALA A 48 -14.28 16.93 17.60
N ALA A 49 -14.91 15.91 18.19
CA ALA A 49 -14.65 15.48 19.57
C ALA A 49 -13.20 14.97 19.75
N ARG A 50 -12.71 14.15 18.81
CA ARG A 50 -11.31 13.67 18.84
C ARG A 50 -10.32 14.82 18.71
N ASP A 51 -10.55 15.71 17.76
CA ASP A 51 -9.65 16.84 17.48
C ASP A 51 -9.68 17.88 18.62
N ALA A 52 -10.76 17.96 19.40
CA ALA A 52 -10.82 18.73 20.64
C ALA A 52 -9.99 18.07 21.75
N ALA A 53 -10.13 16.76 21.96
CA ALA A 53 -9.37 16.02 22.96
C ALA A 53 -7.84 16.06 22.71
N ILE A 54 -7.42 16.02 21.44
CA ILE A 54 -6.01 16.18 21.06
C ILE A 54 -5.50 17.57 21.45
N ARG A 55 -6.28 18.62 21.17
CA ARG A 55 -5.90 20.00 21.51
C ARG A 55 -5.80 20.22 23.02
N GLU A 56 -6.72 19.65 23.80
CA GLU A 56 -6.65 19.72 25.26
C GLU A 56 -5.43 19.00 25.82
N ARG A 57 -5.10 17.81 25.28
CA ARG A 57 -3.90 17.06 25.68
C ARG A 57 -2.62 17.85 25.37
N LEU A 58 -2.50 18.39 24.16
CA LEU A 58 -1.33 19.18 23.77
C LEU A 58 -1.19 20.44 24.63
N ALA A 59 -2.28 21.14 24.91
CA ALA A 59 -2.25 22.32 25.79
C ALA A 59 -1.85 21.96 27.24
N ALA A 60 -2.23 20.77 27.73
CA ALA A 60 -1.83 20.29 29.04
C ALA A 60 -0.34 19.89 29.08
N GLU A 61 0.17 19.24 28.03
CA GLU A 61 1.59 18.91 27.87
C GLU A 61 2.45 20.17 27.76
N GLU A 62 2.06 21.14 26.93
CA GLU A 62 2.73 22.44 26.78
C GLU A 62 2.78 23.18 28.12
N LYS A 63 1.64 23.25 28.83
CA LYS A 63 1.62 23.85 30.16
C LYS A 63 2.50 23.11 31.17
N ALA A 64 2.54 21.78 31.13
CA ALA A 64 3.41 21.00 32.00
C ALA A 64 4.90 21.23 31.71
N LEU A 65 5.27 21.41 30.44
CA LEU A 65 6.62 21.78 30.02
C LEU A 65 6.99 23.20 30.46
N ASP A 66 6.07 24.16 30.30
CA ASP A 66 6.28 25.54 30.77
C ASP A 66 6.39 25.61 32.29
N ASP A 67 5.54 24.88 33.02
CA ASP A 67 5.60 24.80 34.49
C ASP A 67 6.91 24.11 34.95
N ALA A 68 7.40 23.09 34.23
CA ALA A 68 8.69 22.44 34.50
C ALA A 68 9.88 23.36 34.22
N ALA A 69 9.84 24.12 33.11
CA ALA A 69 10.85 25.12 32.78
C ALA A 69 10.86 26.27 33.82
N ALA A 70 9.68 26.72 34.26
CA ALA A 70 9.56 27.74 35.31
C ALA A 70 9.98 27.24 36.70
N ALA A 71 9.85 25.94 36.98
CA ALA A 71 10.31 25.30 38.21
C ALA A 71 11.84 25.09 38.27
N GLY A 72 12.58 25.48 37.22
CA GLY A 72 14.04 25.49 37.22
C GLY A 72 14.68 24.12 37.02
N ASP A 73 14.00 23.17 36.36
CA ASP A 73 14.66 21.95 35.85
C ASP A 73 15.46 22.30 34.58
N GLU A 74 16.40 23.23 34.73
CA GLU A 74 17.41 23.55 33.73
C GLU A 74 18.40 22.39 33.67
N SER A 75 18.04 21.32 32.98
CA SER A 75 19.06 20.49 32.34
C SER A 75 19.73 21.36 31.27
N GLU A 76 20.79 22.07 31.68
CA GLU A 76 21.61 22.92 30.82
C GLU A 76 21.96 22.17 29.54
N ILE A 77 21.32 22.56 28.43
CA ILE A 77 21.71 22.11 27.10
C ILE A 77 23.05 22.79 26.81
N GLY A 78 24.15 22.07 27.04
CA GLY A 78 25.49 22.57 26.79
C GLY A 78 25.69 22.94 25.31
N ASP A 79 26.22 24.14 25.06
CA ASP A 79 26.45 24.72 23.73
C ASP A 79 27.48 23.92 22.89
N THR A 80 28.24 23.01 23.51
CA THR A 80 29.22 22.17 22.80
C THR A 80 29.28 20.74 23.34
N VAL A 81 29.32 19.76 22.43
CA VAL A 81 29.52 18.34 22.74
C VAL A 81 30.93 17.93 22.28
N GLN A 82 31.75 17.41 23.20
CA GLN A 82 33.10 16.97 22.90
C GLN A 82 33.10 15.59 22.21
N ARG A 83 33.57 15.54 20.95
CA ARG A 83 33.71 14.28 20.20
C ARG A 83 34.90 13.46 20.77
N PRO A 84 34.76 12.15 21.02
CA PRO A 84 35.87 11.32 21.50
C PRO A 84 36.99 11.26 20.46
N PHE A 85 38.21 11.61 20.86
CA PHE A 85 39.39 11.56 20.00
C PHE A 85 40.12 10.23 20.24
N HIS A 86 39.76 9.19 19.48
CA HIS A 86 40.60 8.01 19.35
C HIS A 86 41.39 8.10 18.05
N LEU A 87 42.71 8.24 18.19
CA LEU A 87 43.69 8.28 17.12
C LEU A 87 43.72 6.92 16.40
N LEU A 88 43.13 6.84 15.21
CA LEU A 88 43.43 5.77 14.27
C LEU A 88 44.62 6.20 13.39
N PRO A 89 45.56 5.30 13.05
CA PRO A 89 46.68 5.64 12.18
C PRO A 89 46.17 5.91 10.76
N ALA A 90 46.61 7.03 10.19
CA ALA A 90 46.18 7.48 8.86
C ALA A 90 46.71 6.55 7.75
N PRO A 91 45.84 6.00 6.88
CA PRO A 91 46.29 5.49 5.60
C PRO A 91 46.43 6.65 4.62
N TYR A 92 47.57 6.70 3.92
CA TYR A 92 47.70 7.46 2.69
C TYR A 92 46.79 6.82 1.64
N SER A 93 45.65 7.45 1.37
CA SER A 93 44.88 7.22 0.15
C SER A 93 44.20 8.51 -0.22
N THR A 94 44.35 8.90 -1.48
CA THR A 94 43.62 9.98 -2.13
C THR A 94 42.13 9.91 -1.77
N PRO A 95 41.47 11.01 -1.36
CA PRO A 95 40.04 10.98 -1.13
C PRO A 95 39.32 10.90 -2.48
N LEU A 96 39.15 9.69 -2.99
CA LEU A 96 37.91 9.38 -3.67
C LEU A 96 36.87 9.35 -2.56
N GLU A 97 36.02 10.38 -2.50
CA GLU A 97 34.71 10.25 -1.87
C GLU A 97 33.95 9.14 -2.59
N VAL A 98 34.25 7.90 -2.24
CA VAL A 98 33.28 6.82 -2.41
C VAL A 98 32.26 7.07 -1.31
N VAL A 99 31.31 7.96 -1.61
CA VAL A 99 30.02 7.93 -0.95
C VAL A 99 29.50 6.51 -1.19
N SER A 100 29.75 5.62 -0.23
CA SER A 100 29.18 4.29 -0.21
C SER A 100 27.67 4.47 -0.05
N MET A 101 26.98 4.69 -1.17
CA MET A 101 25.53 4.51 -1.29
C MET A 101 25.22 3.00 -1.28
N SER A 102 25.76 2.26 -0.30
CA SER A 102 25.44 0.87 -0.04
C SER A 102 24.16 0.82 0.81
N GLY A 103 23.08 1.37 0.26
CA GLY A 103 21.73 1.24 0.80
C GLY A 103 20.88 0.36 -0.11
N PHE A 104 19.83 -0.23 0.44
CA PHE A 104 18.78 -0.86 -0.35
C PHE A 104 18.17 0.16 -1.33
N LYS A 105 18.21 -0.15 -2.62
CA LYS A 105 17.75 0.69 -3.73
C LYS A 105 16.60 0.00 -4.43
N PHE A 106 15.40 0.58 -4.33
CA PHE A 106 14.22 0.03 -4.98
C PHE A 106 14.38 -0.02 -6.49
N GLU A 107 15.03 0.99 -7.07
CA GLU A 107 15.23 1.12 -8.51
C GLU A 107 16.10 0.02 -9.09
N GLU A 108 17.08 -0.49 -8.33
CA GLU A 108 17.97 -1.55 -8.80
C GLU A 108 17.24 -2.88 -8.88
N ALA A 109 16.53 -3.25 -7.81
CA ALA A 109 15.71 -4.47 -7.79
C ALA A 109 14.55 -4.40 -8.80
N ALA A 110 13.93 -3.23 -8.95
CA ALA A 110 12.88 -3.02 -9.96
C ALA A 110 13.44 -3.10 -11.39
N ALA A 111 14.63 -2.54 -11.64
CA ALA A 111 15.28 -2.62 -12.95
C ALA A 111 15.68 -4.06 -13.30
N GLU A 112 16.10 -4.87 -12.32
CA GLU A 112 16.36 -6.29 -12.53
C GLU A 112 15.08 -7.04 -12.91
N MET A 113 13.98 -6.80 -12.21
CA MET A 113 12.67 -7.36 -12.55
C MET A 113 12.19 -6.92 -13.93
N GLU A 114 12.36 -5.64 -14.28
CA GLU A 114 12.01 -5.11 -15.61
C GLU A 114 12.86 -5.76 -16.70
N ASN A 115 14.18 -5.90 -16.48
CA ASN A 115 15.08 -6.53 -17.44
C ASN A 115 14.72 -7.99 -17.65
N ALA A 116 14.44 -8.73 -16.57
CA ALA A 116 13.96 -10.11 -16.65
C ALA A 116 12.71 -10.24 -17.52
N ALA A 117 11.74 -9.32 -17.37
CA ALA A 117 10.54 -9.28 -18.19
C ALA A 117 10.84 -8.94 -19.67
N ARG A 118 11.81 -8.06 -19.95
CA ARG A 118 12.21 -7.67 -21.32
C ARG A 118 12.89 -8.80 -22.08
N THR A 119 13.65 -9.64 -21.39
CA THR A 119 14.38 -10.77 -21.98
C THR A 119 13.64 -12.09 -21.85
N TYR A 120 12.41 -12.08 -21.35
CA TYR A 120 11.65 -13.30 -21.10
C TYR A 120 11.16 -13.90 -22.42
N GLU A 121 11.65 -15.10 -22.74
CA GLU A 121 11.25 -15.90 -23.89
C GLU A 121 10.78 -17.28 -23.40
N PRO A 122 9.47 -17.46 -23.11
CA PRO A 122 8.95 -18.73 -22.60
C PRO A 122 9.08 -19.84 -23.65
N GLU A 123 9.51 -21.03 -23.22
CA GLU A 123 9.64 -22.18 -24.10
C GLU A 123 8.28 -22.83 -24.41
N ASN A 124 7.35 -22.77 -23.45
CA ASN A 124 6.01 -23.34 -23.59
C ASN A 124 4.96 -22.61 -22.73
N SER A 125 3.68 -22.88 -23.01
CA SER A 125 2.54 -22.28 -22.30
C SER A 125 2.44 -22.67 -20.83
N MET A 126 2.97 -23.83 -20.44
CA MET A 126 2.99 -24.30 -19.04
C MET A 126 3.96 -23.49 -18.18
N GLU A 127 5.04 -22.99 -18.77
CA GLU A 127 5.96 -22.06 -18.11
C GLU A 127 5.24 -20.75 -17.75
N ILE A 128 4.46 -20.22 -18.70
CA ILE A 128 3.64 -19.01 -18.49
C ILE A 128 2.58 -19.27 -17.42
N LEU A 129 1.91 -20.44 -17.46
CA LEU A 129 0.95 -20.82 -16.42
C LEU A 129 1.59 -20.81 -15.03
N SER A 130 2.75 -21.46 -14.87
CA SER A 130 3.48 -21.47 -13.61
C SER A 130 3.86 -20.05 -13.16
N MET A 131 4.31 -19.19 -14.08
CA MET A 131 4.60 -17.79 -13.77
C MET A 131 3.36 -17.04 -13.27
N VAL A 132 2.22 -17.20 -13.93
CA VAL A 132 0.95 -16.55 -13.56
C VAL A 132 0.43 -17.05 -12.21
N GLU A 133 0.49 -18.36 -11.95
CA GLU A 133 0.09 -18.96 -10.67
C GLU A 133 0.99 -18.49 -9.51
N ASN A 134 2.27 -18.20 -9.77
CA ASN A 134 3.21 -17.69 -8.76
C ASN A 134 3.15 -16.17 -8.58
N LEU A 135 2.45 -15.44 -9.44
CA LEU A 135 2.38 -13.97 -9.39
C LEU A 135 1.86 -13.42 -8.05
N PRO A 136 0.83 -13.98 -7.40
CA PRO A 136 0.39 -13.53 -6.07
C PRO A 136 1.49 -13.65 -5.01
N HIS A 137 2.31 -14.70 -5.08
CA HIS A 137 3.43 -14.90 -4.16
C HIS A 137 4.54 -13.85 -4.38
N ALA A 138 4.87 -13.59 -5.65
CA ALA A 138 5.85 -12.56 -6.02
C ALA A 138 5.40 -11.16 -5.55
N LEU A 139 4.15 -10.78 -5.82
CA LEU A 139 3.59 -9.50 -5.37
C LEU A 139 3.49 -9.41 -3.84
N THR A 140 3.21 -10.52 -3.15
CA THR A 140 3.24 -10.57 -1.68
C THR A 140 4.64 -10.29 -1.13
N SER A 141 5.68 -10.83 -1.79
CA SER A 141 7.06 -10.56 -1.41
C SER A 141 7.41 -9.07 -1.57
N VAL A 142 6.97 -8.45 -2.67
CA VAL A 142 7.10 -7.00 -2.88
C VAL A 142 6.35 -6.22 -1.80
N ALA A 143 5.09 -6.56 -1.51
CA ALA A 143 4.31 -5.92 -0.45
C ALA A 143 5.00 -6.00 0.92
N ASN A 144 5.55 -7.17 1.25
CA ASN A 144 6.26 -7.37 2.51
C ASN A 144 7.48 -6.46 2.68
N THR A 145 8.12 -6.00 1.60
CA THR A 145 9.22 -5.01 1.70
C THR A 145 8.73 -3.71 2.33
N PHE A 146 7.54 -3.22 1.96
CA PHE A 146 6.95 -2.01 2.50
C PHE A 146 6.49 -2.17 3.95
N ARG A 147 5.94 -3.34 4.29
CA ARG A 147 5.61 -3.68 5.69
C ARG A 147 6.86 -3.64 6.58
N ILE A 148 7.95 -4.27 6.14
CA ILE A 148 9.22 -4.28 6.88
C ILE A 148 9.76 -2.85 7.04
N LEU A 149 9.67 -2.02 6.00
CA LEU A 149 10.12 -0.64 6.07
C LEU A 149 9.25 0.22 7.01
N ALA A 150 7.94 0.01 7.03
CA ALA A 150 7.05 0.65 8.00
C ALA A 150 7.43 0.27 9.44
N GLU A 151 7.57 -1.04 9.72
CA GLU A 151 7.96 -1.57 11.04
C GLU A 151 9.32 -1.03 11.51
N ARG A 152 10.30 -0.95 10.59
CA ARG A 152 11.65 -0.43 10.90
C ARG A 152 11.69 1.10 10.96
N SER A 153 10.80 1.81 10.25
CA SER A 153 10.74 3.27 10.30
C SER A 153 10.28 3.81 11.66
N ASP A 154 9.47 3.05 12.39
CA ASP A 154 9.00 3.44 13.74
C ASP A 154 10.07 3.23 14.83
N SER A 155 11.10 2.41 14.56
CA SER A 155 12.06 1.95 15.58
C SER A 155 13.54 2.21 15.27
N GLU A 156 13.96 2.13 14.00
CA GLU A 156 15.38 2.13 13.60
C GLU A 156 15.77 3.32 12.71
N PHE A 157 14.81 3.98 12.05
CA PHE A 157 15.11 5.10 11.15
C PHE A 157 14.69 6.45 11.76
N PRO A 158 15.46 7.53 11.53
CA PRO A 158 15.10 8.88 11.96
C PRO A 158 14.04 9.47 11.00
N LEU A 159 12.85 8.88 10.95
CA LEU A 159 11.75 9.28 10.08
C LEU A 159 10.57 9.80 10.90
N GLU A 160 9.87 10.78 10.33
CA GLU A 160 8.61 11.26 10.91
C GLU A 160 7.51 10.19 10.78
N LYS A 161 6.60 10.14 11.76
CA LYS A 161 5.53 9.12 11.83
C LYS A 161 4.62 9.10 10.59
N ASP A 162 4.46 10.25 9.94
CA ASP A 162 3.67 10.36 8.72
C ASP A 162 4.27 9.54 7.56
N ILE A 163 5.60 9.39 7.50
CA ILE A 163 6.27 8.59 6.47
C ILE A 163 6.10 7.09 6.74
N ALA A 164 6.14 6.67 8.01
CA ALA A 164 5.82 5.30 8.40
C ALA A 164 4.39 4.92 7.98
N GLY A 165 3.43 5.81 8.25
CA GLY A 165 2.04 5.64 7.80
C GLY A 165 1.91 5.55 6.27
N ALA A 166 2.70 6.30 5.52
CA ALA A 166 2.72 6.22 4.06
C ALA A 166 3.22 4.85 3.54
N PHE A 167 4.19 4.22 4.21
CA PHE A 167 4.62 2.87 3.86
C PHE A 167 3.52 1.83 4.09
N ASP A 168 2.76 1.94 5.18
CA ASP A 168 1.59 1.09 5.45
C ASP A 168 0.47 1.27 4.40
N GLU A 169 0.24 2.50 3.94
CA GLU A 169 -0.72 2.77 2.86
C GLU A 169 -0.31 2.09 1.55
N ILE A 170 0.99 2.12 1.21
CA ILE A 170 1.53 1.45 0.02
C ILE A 170 1.41 -0.07 0.16
N TYR A 171 1.75 -0.62 1.33
CA TYR A 171 1.54 -2.05 1.62
C TYR A 171 0.08 -2.45 1.38
N GLY A 172 -0.87 -1.70 1.93
CA GLY A 172 -2.30 -1.94 1.73
C GLY A 172 -2.74 -1.84 0.27
N ALA A 173 -2.13 -0.95 -0.53
CA ALA A 173 -2.38 -0.88 -1.97
C ALA A 173 -1.83 -2.10 -2.73
N LEU A 174 -0.63 -2.57 -2.37
CA LEU A 174 -0.02 -3.76 -2.97
C LEU A 174 -0.78 -5.03 -2.61
N MET A 175 -1.33 -5.16 -1.40
CA MET A 175 -2.18 -6.29 -1.03
C MET A 175 -3.46 -6.36 -1.89
N ARG A 176 -4.03 -5.21 -2.29
CA ARG A 176 -5.15 -5.23 -3.26
C ARG A 176 -4.72 -5.72 -4.64
N ALA A 177 -3.48 -5.47 -5.04
CA ALA A 177 -2.92 -6.02 -6.29
C ALA A 177 -2.66 -7.53 -6.17
N VAL A 178 -2.23 -8.02 -5.01
CA VAL A 178 -2.13 -9.46 -4.70
C VAL A 178 -3.50 -10.14 -4.81
N ASP A 179 -4.55 -9.54 -4.22
CA ASP A 179 -5.90 -10.07 -4.32
C ASP A 179 -6.37 -10.14 -5.78
N ALA A 180 -6.09 -9.10 -6.57
CA ALA A 180 -6.44 -9.07 -7.99
C ALA A 180 -5.65 -10.08 -8.84
N SER A 181 -4.43 -10.44 -8.45
CA SER A 181 -3.64 -11.43 -9.19
C SER A 181 -4.02 -12.87 -8.87
N ALA A 182 -4.67 -13.13 -7.73
CA ALA A 182 -5.09 -14.48 -7.33
C ALA A 182 -6.04 -15.14 -8.35
N ASP A 183 -6.90 -14.35 -8.99
CA ASP A 183 -7.87 -14.84 -9.97
C ASP A 183 -7.24 -15.15 -11.34
N LEU A 184 -6.01 -14.71 -11.60
CA LEU A 184 -5.38 -14.85 -12.91
C LEU A 184 -5.00 -16.30 -13.26
N GLY A 185 -4.59 -17.10 -12.28
CA GLY A 185 -4.24 -18.51 -12.49
C GLY A 185 -5.46 -19.33 -12.93
N ASP A 186 -6.57 -19.18 -12.20
CA ASP A 186 -7.84 -19.83 -12.53
C ASP A 186 -8.36 -19.37 -13.89
N LEU A 187 -8.30 -18.06 -14.18
CA LEU A 187 -8.67 -17.52 -15.49
C LEU A 187 -7.81 -18.13 -16.61
N PHE A 188 -6.49 -18.24 -16.40
CA PHE A 188 -5.59 -18.82 -17.39
C PHE A 188 -5.96 -20.28 -17.67
N ARG A 189 -6.22 -21.07 -16.62
CA ARG A 189 -6.68 -22.47 -16.75
C ARG A 189 -7.99 -22.59 -17.52
N VAL A 190 -8.97 -21.72 -17.24
CA VAL A 190 -10.26 -21.75 -17.95
C VAL A 190 -10.11 -21.39 -19.43
N VAL A 191 -9.31 -20.38 -19.75
CA VAL A 191 -9.14 -19.92 -21.14
C VAL A 191 -8.30 -20.90 -21.96
N HIS A 192 -7.31 -21.56 -21.35
CA HIS A 192 -6.37 -22.47 -22.01
C HIS A 192 -6.61 -23.94 -21.68
N ASP A 193 -7.80 -24.30 -21.17
CA ASP A 193 -8.15 -25.66 -20.73
C ASP A 193 -7.79 -26.74 -21.77
N HIS A 194 -8.08 -26.47 -23.04
CA HIS A 194 -7.78 -27.38 -24.13
C HIS A 194 -6.26 -27.58 -24.36
N ASP A 195 -5.45 -26.54 -24.21
CA ASP A 195 -4.00 -26.61 -24.44
C ASP A 195 -3.28 -27.19 -23.22
N ILE A 196 -3.72 -26.84 -22.02
CA ILE A 196 -3.23 -27.42 -20.77
C ILE A 196 -3.54 -28.92 -20.74
N ALA A 197 -4.76 -29.34 -21.10
CA ALA A 197 -5.14 -30.75 -21.13
C ALA A 197 -4.26 -31.58 -22.07
N ARG A 198 -3.77 -31.01 -23.18
CA ARG A 198 -2.81 -31.69 -24.08
C ARG A 198 -1.44 -31.91 -23.44
N HIS A 199 -1.01 -30.98 -22.58
CA HIS A 199 0.27 -31.06 -21.87
C HIS A 199 0.19 -31.91 -20.60
N GLU A 200 -0.93 -31.88 -19.88
CA GLU A 200 -1.14 -32.63 -18.62
C GLU A 200 -1.62 -34.08 -18.85
N ASP A 201 -2.44 -34.33 -19.89
CA ASP A 201 -2.96 -35.67 -20.25
C ASP A 201 -2.81 -35.96 -21.77
N PRO A 202 -1.56 -36.18 -22.25
CA PRO A 202 -1.31 -36.43 -23.67
C PRO A 202 -1.90 -37.77 -24.11
N ARG A 203 -2.73 -37.74 -25.16
CA ARG A 203 -3.60 -38.87 -25.57
C ARG A 203 -2.86 -40.17 -25.89
N ASN A 204 -1.60 -40.09 -26.33
CA ASN A 204 -0.76 -41.24 -26.69
C ASN A 204 0.70 -41.06 -26.19
N GLY A 205 0.90 -40.27 -25.13
CA GLY A 205 2.21 -39.89 -24.64
C GLY A 205 2.87 -38.72 -25.40
N PRO A 206 3.93 -38.11 -24.82
CA PRO A 206 4.48 -36.83 -25.28
C PRO A 206 5.14 -36.87 -26.68
N GLU A 207 5.61 -38.04 -27.12
CA GLU A 207 6.21 -38.23 -28.46
C GLU A 207 5.15 -38.25 -29.58
N ALA A 208 3.91 -38.67 -29.28
CA ALA A 208 2.84 -38.81 -30.27
C ALA A 208 2.11 -37.48 -30.57
N GLU A 209 2.16 -36.52 -29.64
CA GLU A 209 1.59 -35.18 -29.80
C GLU A 209 2.48 -34.29 -30.69
N LYS A 210 3.82 -34.49 -30.75
CA LYS A 210 4.76 -33.73 -31.63
C LYS A 210 4.43 -33.79 -33.13
N GLY A 211 3.65 -34.77 -33.57
CA GLY A 211 3.17 -34.90 -34.96
C GLY A 211 1.97 -33.99 -35.29
N TRP A 212 1.33 -33.45 -34.27
CA TRP A 212 0.39 -32.35 -34.34
C TRP A 212 1.18 -31.08 -33.95
N ASN A 213 0.93 -29.92 -34.55
CA ASN A 213 1.64 -28.70 -34.17
C ASN A 213 1.32 -28.35 -32.70
N VAL A 214 2.18 -28.81 -31.79
CA VAL A 214 2.34 -28.32 -30.43
C VAL A 214 3.33 -27.17 -30.46
#